data_AF-A0A1Y4N9I3-F1
#
_entry.id   AF-A0A1Y4N9I3-F1
#
_cell.length_a   1.000
_cell.length_b   1.000
_cell.length_c   1.000
_cell.angle_alpha   90.00
_cell.angle_beta   90.00
_cell.angle_gamma   90.00
#
_symmetry.space_group_name_H-M   'P 1'
#
loop_
_entity.id
_entity.type
_entity.pdbx_description
1 polymer ?
#
loop_
_entity_poly.entity_id
_entity_poly.type
_entity_poly.pdbx_seq_one_letter_code
_entity_poly.pdbx_strand_id
1 'polypeptide(L)'
;MYKINDFVIVNDYHVYQVMLVNQFYYTLSSLINPHTINVDSTSIIKRVPSIDNINEVIERIPYIRTLQIENDRFRQEIYQKTIATFDEVDLIKIIKSIYIRKKRKENHSYENKYYQLAKIFSMKKLPPA
;
A
#
# COMPACT_ATOMS: atom_id res chain seq x y z
N MET A 1 15.17 5.93 11.13
CA MET A 1 14.97 4.79 12.04
C MET A 1 13.65 4.97 12.76
N TYR A 2 12.92 3.87 12.99
CA TYR A 2 11.67 3.87 13.75
C TYR A 2 11.95 3.96 15.24
N LYS A 3 11.04 4.57 16.00
CA LYS A 3 11.09 4.70 17.45
C LYS A 3 10.05 3.78 18.09
N ILE A 4 10.25 3.46 19.37
CA ILE A 4 9.23 2.80 20.18
C ILE A 4 7.94 3.65 20.13
N ASN A 5 6.80 2.99 20.02
CA ASN A 5 5.45 3.55 19.81
C ASN A 5 5.17 4.13 18.42
N ASP A 6 6.10 4.08 17.46
CA ASP A 6 5.75 4.38 16.07
C ASP A 6 4.76 3.33 15.54
N PHE A 7 3.79 3.77 14.74
CA PHE A 7 2.94 2.87 13.97
C PHE A 7 3.54 2.60 12.60
N VAL A 8 3.64 1.32 12.26
CA VAL A 8 4.24 0.86 11.02
C VAL A 8 3.38 -0.19 10.34
N ILE A 9 3.63 -0.37 9.05
CA ILE A 9 3.01 -1.34 8.17
C ILE A 9 4.11 -2.26 7.67
N VAL A 10 3.91 -3.55 7.83
CA VAL A 10 4.82 -4.61 7.38
C VAL A 10 4.11 -5.43 6.31
N ASN A 11 4.84 -5.94 5.33
CA ASN A 11 4.53 -6.98 4.32
C ASN A 11 3.06 -7.43 4.05
N ASP A 12 2.24 -7.69 5.07
CA ASP A 12 0.84 -8.12 5.02
C ASP A 12 -0.20 -6.98 5.16
N TYR A 13 0.28 -5.75 5.22
CA TYR A 13 -0.51 -4.52 5.31
C TYR A 13 -1.29 -4.37 6.62
N HIS A 14 -0.92 -5.07 7.68
CA HIS A 14 -1.47 -4.76 8.99
C HIS A 14 -0.69 -3.63 9.65
N VAL A 15 -1.40 -2.83 10.44
CA VAL A 15 -0.80 -1.79 11.28
C VAL A 15 -0.29 -2.46 12.55
N TYR A 16 0.98 -2.20 12.86
CA TYR A 16 1.62 -2.64 14.08
C TYR A 16 2.21 -1.45 14.83
N GLN A 17 2.27 -1.57 16.14
CA GLN A 17 3.02 -0.65 17.01
C GLN A 17 4.42 -1.21 17.25
N VAL A 18 5.44 -0.37 17.11
CA VAL A 18 6.82 -0.73 17.43
C VAL A 18 6.99 -0.81 18.93
N MET A 19 7.26 -2.01 19.46
CA MET A 19 7.47 -2.25 20.89
C MET A 19 8.95 -2.18 21.26
N LEU A 20 9.80 -2.73 20.40
CA LEU A 20 11.24 -2.80 20.63
C LEU A 20 12.00 -2.52 19.34
N VAL A 21 13.07 -1.76 19.46
CA VAL A 21 14.02 -1.46 18.37
C VAL A 21 15.36 -2.05 18.75
N ASN A 22 15.84 -3.02 17.97
CA ASN A 22 17.18 -3.57 18.05
C ASN A 22 17.97 -3.16 16.79
N GLN A 23 19.29 -3.32 16.81
CA GLN A 23 20.15 -3.09 15.64
C GLN A 23 19.77 -3.99 14.45
N PHE A 24 19.30 -5.22 14.72
CA PHE A 24 19.04 -6.21 13.67
C PHE A 24 17.57 -6.46 13.37
N TYR A 25 16.67 -6.21 14.33
CA TYR A 25 15.24 -6.51 14.20
C TYR A 25 14.36 -5.51 14.98
N TYR A 26 13.08 -5.51 14.64
CA TYR A 26 12.02 -4.81 15.35
C TYR A 26 11.03 -5.82 15.93
N THR A 27 10.58 -5.62 17.16
CA THR A 27 9.43 -6.35 17.71
C THR A 27 8.20 -5.47 17.59
N LEU A 28 7.18 -5.99 16.93
CA LEU A 28 5.98 -5.26 16.55
C LEU A 28 4.76 -5.94 17.15
N SER A 29 3.85 -5.16 17.73
CA SER A 29 2.60 -5.65 18.31
C SER A 29 1.43 -5.28 17.40
N SER A 30 0.57 -6.26 17.08
CA SER A 30 -0.67 -5.98 16.35
C SER A 30 -1.67 -5.29 17.27
N LEU A 31 -2.41 -4.32 16.72
CA LEU A 31 -3.46 -3.60 17.44
C LEU A 31 -4.78 -4.38 17.52
N ILE A 32 -4.95 -5.38 16.66
CA ILE A 32 -6.20 -6.13 16.52
C ILE A 32 -6.13 -7.38 17.38
N ASN A 33 -5.00 -8.10 17.32
CA ASN A 33 -4.78 -9.32 18.08
C ASN A 33 -3.52 -9.14 18.94
N PRO A 34 -3.53 -9.59 20.21
CA PRO A 34 -2.37 -9.48 21.11
C PRO A 34 -1.29 -10.50 20.74
N HIS A 35 -0.77 -10.41 19.51
CA HIS A 35 0.35 -11.17 19.01
C HIS A 35 1.46 -10.22 18.60
N THR A 36 2.70 -10.64 18.87
CA THR A 36 3.91 -9.90 18.52
C THR A 36 4.69 -10.64 17.46
N ILE A 37 5.15 -9.92 16.44
CA ILE A 37 6.02 -10.45 15.40
C ILE A 37 7.41 -9.82 15.52
N ASN A 38 8.45 -10.59 15.20
CA ASN A 38 9.80 -10.08 15.03
C ASN A 38 10.08 -9.93 13.53
N VAL A 39 10.56 -8.77 13.14
CA VAL A 39 10.79 -8.41 11.75
C VAL A 39 12.22 -7.91 11.60
N ASP A 40 12.96 -8.49 10.66
CA ASP A 40 14.33 -8.07 10.39
C ASP A 40 14.37 -6.61 9.94
N SER A 41 15.42 -5.91 10.34
CA SER A 41 15.64 -4.50 10.00
C SER A 41 15.79 -4.24 8.48
N THR A 42 16.08 -5.28 7.71
CA THR A 42 16.15 -5.28 6.25
C THR A 42 14.77 -5.42 5.57
N SER A 43 13.73 -5.75 6.33
CA SER A 43 12.38 -5.91 5.80
C SER A 43 11.77 -4.57 5.37
N ILE A 44 10.81 -4.63 4.45
CA ILE A 44 10.05 -3.46 4.02
C ILE A 44 9.05 -3.10 5.11
N ILE A 45 9.47 -2.18 5.98
CA ILE A 45 8.62 -1.57 7.01
C ILE A 45 8.34 -0.14 6.55
N LYS A 46 7.07 0.26 6.50
CA LYS A 46 6.64 1.62 6.18
C LYS A 46 5.99 2.29 7.39
N ARG A 47 6.23 3.58 7.60
CA ARG A 47 5.49 4.36 8.59
C ARG A 47 4.02 4.49 8.18
N VAL A 48 3.10 4.43 9.13
CA VAL A 48 1.71 4.82 8.87
C VAL A 48 1.69 6.33 8.53
N PRO A 49 1.09 6.75 7.41
CA PRO A 49 1.01 8.16 7.06
C PRO A 49 0.17 8.94 8.09
N SER A 50 0.51 10.21 8.31
CA SER A 50 -0.33 11.09 9.11
C SER A 50 -1.66 11.37 8.41
N ILE A 51 -2.66 11.82 9.18
CA ILE A 51 -3.94 12.25 8.65
C ILE A 51 -3.75 13.36 7.60
N ASP A 52 -2.86 14.33 7.86
CA ASP A 52 -2.57 15.43 6.92
C ASP A 52 -2.00 14.91 5.59
N ASN A 53 -1.06 13.95 5.64
CA ASN A 53 -0.50 13.34 4.43
C ASN A 53 -1.57 12.57 3.65
N ILE A 54 -2.48 11.87 4.35
CA ILE A 54 -3.60 11.18 3.71
C ILE A 54 -4.54 12.19 3.04
N ASN A 55 -4.87 13.29 3.72
CA ASN A 55 -5.72 14.34 3.19
C ASN A 55 -5.12 14.98 1.94
N GLU A 56 -3.82 15.29 1.95
CA GLU A 56 -3.12 15.80 0.77
C GLU A 56 -3.22 14.83 -0.41
N VAL A 57 -3.03 13.52 -0.16
CA VAL A 57 -3.17 12.50 -1.21
C VAL A 57 -4.60 12.46 -1.75
N ILE A 58 -5.61 12.53 -0.88
CA ILE A 58 -7.04 12.52 -1.24
C ILE A 58 -7.36 13.73 -2.14
N GLU A 59 -6.94 14.93 -1.76
CA GLU A 59 -7.13 16.16 -2.53
C GLU A 59 -6.49 16.08 -3.93
N ARG A 60 -5.40 15.31 -4.05
CA ARG A 60 -4.68 15.14 -5.31
C ARG A 60 -5.25 14.05 -6.21
N ILE A 61 -6.14 13.17 -5.73
CA ILE A 61 -6.75 12.06 -6.51
C ILE A 61 -7.29 12.48 -7.88
N PRO A 62 -8.02 13.61 -8.03
CA PRO A 62 -8.51 14.06 -9.32
C PRO A 62 -7.39 14.24 -10.35
N TYR A 63 -6.22 14.72 -9.91
CA TYR A 63 -5.07 15.06 -10.74
C TYR A 63 -4.08 13.91 -10.94
N ILE A 64 -4.14 12.85 -10.13
CA ILE A 64 -3.30 11.66 -10.32
C ILE A 64 -3.63 11.03 -11.68
N ARG A 65 -2.62 10.96 -12.56
CA ARG A 65 -2.76 10.40 -13.90
C ARG A 65 -2.88 8.88 -13.85
N THR A 66 -3.57 8.29 -14.82
CA THR A 66 -3.57 6.84 -15.01
C THR A 66 -2.19 6.35 -15.48
N LEU A 67 -1.87 5.10 -15.17
CA LEU A 67 -0.75 4.39 -15.80
C LEU A 67 -0.91 4.44 -17.33
N GLN A 68 0.11 4.96 -18.01
CA GLN A 68 0.20 4.97 -19.46
C GLN A 68 0.78 3.63 -19.89
N ILE A 69 -0.09 2.75 -20.40
CA ILE A 69 0.28 1.38 -20.79
C ILE A 69 -0.21 1.15 -22.21
N GLU A 70 0.70 1.30 -23.17
CA GLU A 70 0.40 1.17 -24.60
C GLU A 70 0.29 -0.29 -25.03
N ASN A 71 1.04 -1.20 -24.39
CA ASN A 71 1.11 -2.60 -24.79
C ASN A 71 0.49 -3.53 -23.75
N ASP A 72 -0.55 -4.24 -24.18
CA ASP A 72 -1.29 -5.23 -23.40
C ASP A 72 -0.39 -6.32 -22.78
N ARG A 73 0.67 -6.72 -23.50
CA ARG A 73 1.61 -7.76 -23.07
C ARG A 73 2.39 -7.35 -21.81
N PHE A 74 2.70 -6.06 -21.66
CA PHE A 74 3.48 -5.55 -20.52
C PHE A 74 2.59 -5.04 -19.37
N ARG A 75 1.28 -4.95 -19.58
CA ARG A 75 0.36 -4.37 -18.60
C ARG A 75 0.39 -5.08 -17.25
N GLN A 76 0.34 -6.40 -17.27
CA GLN A 76 0.37 -7.20 -16.04
C GLN A 76 1.70 -7.02 -15.28
N GLU A 77 2.82 -6.94 -16.00
CA GLU A 77 4.13 -6.69 -15.42
C GLU A 77 4.20 -5.30 -14.78
N ILE A 78 3.67 -4.27 -15.44
CA ILE A 78 3.59 -2.92 -14.89
C ILE A 78 2.74 -2.92 -13.62
N TYR A 79 1.55 -3.53 -13.62
CA TYR A 79 0.77 -3.62 -12.38
C TYR A 79 1.51 -4.36 -11.26
N GLN A 80 2.25 -5.43 -11.58
CA GLN A 80 3.04 -6.16 -10.61
C GLN A 80 4.17 -5.32 -10.02
N LYS A 81 4.89 -4.56 -10.86
CA LYS A 81 5.95 -3.65 -10.40
C LYS A 81 5.37 -2.49 -9.59
N THR A 82 4.32 -1.85 -10.09
CA THR A 82 3.68 -0.70 -9.45
C THR A 82 3.06 -1.08 -8.11
N ILE A 83 2.40 -2.24 -8.00
CA ILE A 83 1.80 -2.65 -6.71
C ILE A 83 2.86 -3.03 -5.68
N ALA A 84 4.02 -3.50 -6.13
CA ALA A 84 5.17 -3.81 -5.29
C ALA A 84 5.92 -2.58 -4.77
N THR A 85 5.54 -1.36 -5.18
CA THR A 85 6.06 -0.12 -4.56
C THR A 85 5.41 0.16 -3.21
N PHE A 86 4.20 -0.37 -2.98
CA PHE A 86 3.37 -0.08 -1.80
C PHE A 86 3.15 1.43 -1.60
N ASP A 87 3.28 2.27 -2.64
CA ASP A 87 3.12 3.74 -2.56
C ASP A 87 1.66 4.15 -2.81
N GLU A 88 1.13 5.06 -2.00
CA GLU A 88 -0.28 5.47 -2.05
C GLU A 88 -0.67 5.99 -3.44
N VAL A 89 0.16 6.83 -4.04
CA VAL A 89 -0.11 7.42 -5.35
C VAL A 89 -0.10 6.33 -6.41
N ASP A 90 0.86 5.42 -6.37
CA ASP A 90 0.96 4.29 -7.30
C ASP A 90 -0.21 3.29 -7.17
N LEU A 91 -0.67 3.01 -5.96
CA LEU A 91 -1.88 2.21 -5.72
C LEU A 91 -3.12 2.92 -6.30
N ILE A 92 -3.24 4.25 -6.13
CA ILE A 92 -4.32 5.05 -6.72
C ILE A 92 -4.24 5.03 -8.25
N LYS A 93 -3.05 5.10 -8.85
CA LYS A 93 -2.86 4.99 -10.31
C LYS A 93 -3.39 3.64 -10.82
N ILE A 94 -3.09 2.53 -10.14
CA ILE A 94 -3.62 1.20 -10.48
C ILE A 94 -5.16 1.20 -10.42
N ILE A 95 -5.73 1.65 -9.30
CA ILE A 95 -7.19 1.69 -9.09
C ILE A 95 -7.87 2.51 -10.20
N LYS A 96 -7.37 3.72 -10.47
CA LYS A 96 -7.94 4.65 -11.46
C LYS A 96 -7.81 4.10 -12.88
N SER A 97 -6.65 3.56 -13.25
CA SER A 97 -6.43 2.92 -14.56
C SER A 97 -7.42 1.78 -14.81
N ILE A 98 -7.51 0.82 -13.88
CA ILE A 98 -8.37 -0.35 -14.06
C ILE A 98 -9.84 0.05 -14.03
N TYR A 99 -10.24 0.99 -13.17
CA TYR A 99 -11.62 1.50 -13.12
C TYR A 99 -12.05 2.12 -14.46
N ILE A 100 -11.20 2.97 -15.07
CA ILE A 100 -11.50 3.59 -16.36
C ILE A 100 -11.62 2.54 -17.47
N ARG A 101 -10.69 1.58 -17.54
CA ARG A 101 -10.76 0.47 -18.50
C ARG A 101 -12.02 -0.38 -18.32
N LYS A 102 -12.40 -0.68 -17.09
CA LYS A 102 -13.63 -1.41 -16.77
C LYS A 102 -14.87 -0.65 -17.25
N LYS A 103 -14.90 0.68 -17.07
CA LYS A 103 -15.98 1.54 -17.59
C LYS A 103 -16.07 1.50 -19.12
N ARG A 104 -14.93 1.35 -19.81
CA ARG A 104 -14.84 1.21 -21.27
C ARG A 104 -15.02 -0.23 -21.77
N LYS A 105 -15.16 -1.22 -20.87
CA LYS A 105 -15.19 -2.66 -21.19
C LYS A 105 -13.92 -3.17 -21.90
N GLU A 106 -12.79 -2.51 -21.65
CA GLU A 106 -11.47 -2.87 -22.19
C GLU A 106 -10.63 -3.67 -21.18
N ASN A 107 -11.20 -4.03 -20.02
CA ASN A 107 -10.44 -4.65 -18.95
C ASN A 107 -10.29 -6.16 -19.16
N HIS A 108 -9.16 -6.70 -18.72
CA HIS A 108 -8.96 -8.15 -18.66
C HIS A 108 -9.37 -8.70 -17.29
N SER A 109 -9.65 -10.01 -17.22
CA SER A 109 -10.02 -10.69 -15.97
C SER A 109 -8.94 -10.61 -14.89
N TYR A 110 -7.66 -10.71 -15.27
CA TYR A 110 -6.53 -10.64 -14.33
C TYR A 110 -6.44 -9.29 -13.61
N GLU A 111 -6.94 -8.21 -14.22
CA GLU A 111 -6.86 -6.86 -13.64
C GLU A 111 -7.66 -6.74 -12.34
N ASN A 112 -8.73 -7.53 -12.19
CA ASN A 112 -9.53 -7.52 -10.97
C ASN A 112 -8.69 -7.89 -9.73
N LYS A 113 -7.73 -8.81 -9.87
CA LYS A 113 -6.80 -9.15 -8.77
C LYS A 113 -6.01 -7.92 -8.32
N TYR A 114 -5.43 -7.18 -9.25
CA TYR A 114 -4.63 -5.98 -8.95
C TYR A 114 -5.49 -4.83 -8.40
N TYR A 115 -6.71 -4.67 -8.91
CA TYR A 115 -7.67 -3.71 -8.38
C TYR A 115 -8.02 -3.98 -6.92
N GLN A 116 -8.34 -5.23 -6.56
CA GLN A 116 -8.66 -5.58 -5.18
C GLN A 116 -7.46 -5.43 -4.25
N LEU A 117 -6.28 -5.91 -4.68
CA LEU A 117 -5.05 -5.73 -3.91
C LEU A 117 -4.78 -4.24 -3.66
N ALA A 118 -4.83 -3.41 -4.69
CA ALA A 118 -4.56 -1.98 -4.55
C ALA A 118 -5.57 -1.29 -3.61
N LYS A 119 -6.86 -1.68 -3.66
CA LYS A 119 -7.87 -1.20 -2.71
C LYS A 119 -7.54 -1.59 -1.29
N ILE A 120 -7.28 -2.87 -1.02
CA ILE A 120 -6.95 -3.37 0.32
C ILE A 120 -5.73 -2.62 0.87
N PHE A 121 -4.70 -2.49 0.04
CA PHE A 121 -3.43 -1.85 0.39
C PHE A 121 -3.58 -0.35 0.64
N SER A 122 -4.54 0.31 -0.01
CA SER A 122 -4.84 1.72 0.24
C SER A 122 -5.68 1.91 1.50
N MET A 123 -6.63 1.01 1.78
CA MET A 123 -7.57 1.14 2.91
C MET A 123 -6.93 0.79 4.26
N LYS A 124 -6.01 -0.18 4.30
CA LYS A 124 -5.35 -0.60 5.55
C LYS A 124 -4.29 0.38 6.07
N LYS A 125 -4.02 1.47 5.35
CA LYS A 125 -3.06 2.53 5.76
C LYS A 125 -3.66 3.62 6.63
N LEU A 126 -4.96 3.57 6.89
CA LEU A 126 -5.61 4.55 7.74
C LEU A 126 -5.12 4.35 9.19
N PRO A 127 -4.75 5.45 9.88
CA PRO A 127 -4.42 5.36 11.30
C PRO A 127 -5.63 4.81 12.07
N PRO A 128 -5.41 4.05 13.15
CA PRO A 128 -6.49 3.68 14.07
C PRO A 128 -7.17 4.95 14.59
N ALA A 129 -8.51 4.90 14.68
CA ALA A 129 -9.35 6.00 15.18
C ALA A 129 -9.16 6.25 16.68
#